data_AF-A0A962NQU2-F1
#
_entry.id   AF-A0A962NQU2-F1
#
_cell.length_a   1.000
_cell.length_b   1.000
_cell.length_c   1.000
_cell.angle_alpha   90.00
_cell.angle_beta   90.00
_cell.angle_gamma   90.00
#
_symmetry.space_group_name_H-M   'P 1'
#
loop_
_entity.id
_entity.type
_entity.pdbx_description
1 polymer ?
#
loop_
_entity_poly.entity_id
_entity_poly.type
_entity_poly.pdbx_seq_one_letter_code
_entity_poly.pdbx_strand_id
1 'polypeptide(L)'
;MIIDLWQRNNILPAGVDLEQRAHQVAMMAVRETGELGGVSTVFVGRLSRAGLYDPDDAPYYFYRMFIQPEDRVPELMFAMTDGTYELLRDFCFEGEKPAGLVFIAENPSLVRRGMKRKLDRRGYVSIGQNHVGQGVFLRRF
;
A
#
# COMPACT_ATOMS: atom_id res chain seq x y z
N MET A 1 -7.13 -12.36 14.49
CA MET A 1 -5.71 -12.35 14.03
C MET A 1 -5.67 -11.90 12.57
N ILE A 2 -4.54 -11.37 12.07
CA ILE A 2 -4.45 -10.92 10.66
C ILE A 2 -4.64 -12.04 9.65
N ILE A 3 -4.15 -13.24 9.98
CA ILE A 3 -4.35 -14.44 9.18
C ILE A 3 -5.85 -14.72 9.00
N ASP A 4 -6.66 -14.58 10.06
CA ASP A 4 -8.12 -14.76 9.98
C ASP A 4 -8.77 -13.74 9.03
N LEU A 5 -8.34 -12.47 9.07
CA LEU A 5 -8.81 -11.43 8.16
C LEU A 5 -8.52 -11.80 6.70
N TRP A 6 -7.32 -12.33 6.43
CA TRP A 6 -6.91 -12.73 5.10
C TRP A 6 -7.62 -13.97 4.58
N GLN A 7 -7.76 -15.00 5.42
CA GLN A 7 -8.45 -16.23 5.07
C GLN A 7 -9.94 -15.99 4.79
N ARG A 8 -10.64 -15.26 5.67
CA ARG A 8 -12.09 -15.02 5.50
C ARG A 8 -12.44 -14.19 4.26
N ASN A 9 -11.49 -13.41 3.76
CA ASN A 9 -11.67 -12.54 2.58
C ASN A 9 -10.94 -13.08 1.33
N ASN A 10 -10.32 -14.25 1.40
CA ASN A 10 -9.54 -14.85 0.30
C ASN A 10 -8.51 -13.88 -0.33
N ILE A 11 -7.79 -13.13 0.50
CA ILE A 11 -6.88 -12.05 0.07
C ILE A 11 -5.51 -12.60 -0.39
N LEU A 12 -5.18 -13.83 0.00
CA LEU A 12 -3.86 -14.40 -0.23
C LEU A 12 -3.85 -15.24 -1.50
N PRO A 13 -2.92 -14.98 -2.43
CA PRO A 13 -2.63 -15.91 -3.51
C PRO A 13 -2.26 -17.29 -2.98
N ALA A 14 -2.57 -18.33 -3.75
CA ALA A 14 -2.18 -19.70 -3.42
C ALA A 14 -0.65 -19.81 -3.26
N GLY A 15 -0.20 -20.52 -2.23
CA GLY A 15 1.22 -20.79 -1.98
C GLY A 15 2.01 -19.65 -1.33
N VAL A 16 1.35 -18.59 -0.84
CA VAL A 16 2.02 -17.54 -0.07
C VAL A 16 2.36 -18.03 1.34
N ASP A 17 3.59 -17.78 1.77
CA ASP A 17 4.02 -17.92 3.15
C ASP A 17 3.34 -16.84 4.03
N LEU A 18 2.49 -17.30 4.95
CA LEU A 18 1.70 -16.45 5.83
C LEU A 18 2.56 -15.68 6.83
N GLU A 19 3.64 -16.29 7.30
CA GLU A 19 4.54 -15.70 8.29
C GLU A 19 5.34 -14.57 7.64
N GLN A 20 5.92 -14.85 6.46
CA GLN A 20 6.59 -13.81 5.67
C GLN A 20 5.64 -12.63 5.36
N ARG A 21 4.38 -12.92 5.04
CA ARG A 21 3.36 -11.89 4.78
C ARG A 21 3.02 -11.10 6.03
N ALA A 22 2.96 -11.74 7.19
CA ALA A 22 2.68 -11.07 8.47
C ALA A 22 3.79 -10.06 8.85
N HIS A 23 5.04 -10.35 8.50
CA HIS A 23 6.15 -9.40 8.67
C HIS A 23 6.06 -8.14 7.79
N GLN A 24 5.19 -8.14 6.77
CA GLN A 24 4.99 -6.99 5.90
C GLN A 24 3.94 -6.02 6.45
N VAL A 25 3.28 -6.32 7.57
CA VAL A 25 2.20 -5.48 8.11
C VAL A 25 2.75 -4.18 8.66
N ALA A 26 2.25 -3.06 8.16
CA ALA A 26 2.65 -1.73 8.62
C ALA A 26 1.61 -1.11 9.56
N MET A 27 0.33 -1.22 9.22
CA MET A 27 -0.75 -0.62 10.01
C MET A 27 -2.02 -1.46 9.96
N MET A 28 -2.77 -1.46 11.05
CA MET A 28 -4.06 -2.15 11.17
C MET A 28 -5.14 -1.16 11.59
N ALA A 29 -6.30 -1.25 10.95
CA ALA A 29 -7.52 -0.61 11.41
C ALA A 29 -8.31 -1.62 12.26
N VAL A 30 -8.56 -1.28 13.51
CA VAL A 30 -9.22 -2.15 14.50
C VAL A 30 -10.55 -1.54 14.90
N ARG A 31 -11.60 -2.35 14.93
CA ARG A 31 -12.93 -1.99 15.43
C ARG A 31 -12.89 -1.82 16.95
N GLU A 32 -13.89 -1.16 17.52
CA GLU A 32 -14.06 -1.07 18.98
C GLU A 32 -14.15 -2.45 19.66
N THR A 33 -14.66 -3.45 18.94
CA THR A 33 -14.72 -4.85 19.39
C THR A 33 -13.36 -5.55 19.44
N GLY A 34 -12.28 -4.91 18.97
CA GLY A 34 -10.95 -5.51 18.85
C GLY A 34 -10.72 -6.31 17.56
N GLU A 35 -11.72 -6.41 16.70
CA GLU A 35 -11.59 -7.09 15.41
C GLU A 35 -10.91 -6.22 14.35
N LEU A 36 -10.16 -6.83 13.44
CA LEU A 36 -9.54 -6.10 12.32
C LEU A 36 -10.57 -5.74 11.25
N GLY A 37 -10.65 -4.47 10.90
CA GLY A 37 -11.45 -3.95 9.77
C GLY A 37 -10.62 -3.63 8.52
N GLY A 38 -9.30 -3.47 8.68
CA GLY A 38 -8.40 -3.26 7.55
C GLY A 38 -6.94 -3.45 7.92
N VAL A 39 -6.11 -3.63 6.90
CA VAL A 39 -4.66 -3.72 7.06
C VAL A 39 -3.94 -3.08 5.88
N SER A 40 -2.84 -2.41 6.15
CA SER A 40 -1.82 -2.08 5.15
C SER A 40 -0.59 -2.97 5.30
N THR A 41 -0.02 -3.36 4.17
CA THR A 41 1.24 -4.10 4.12
C THR A 41 2.21 -3.38 3.22
N VAL A 42 3.49 -3.40 3.58
CA VAL A 42 4.58 -2.86 2.78
C VAL A 42 5.71 -3.88 2.62
N PHE A 43 6.37 -3.82 1.49
CA PHE A 43 7.63 -4.53 1.27
C PHE A 43 8.57 -3.65 0.45
N VAL A 44 9.88 -3.84 0.59
CA VAL A 44 10.87 -3.07 -0.16
C VAL A 44 11.03 -3.65 -1.58
N GLY A 45 11.08 -2.79 -2.58
CA GLY A 45 11.37 -3.16 -3.96
C GLY A 45 11.80 -1.97 -4.81
N ARG A 46 12.11 -2.20 -6.08
CA ARG A 46 12.47 -1.15 -7.06
C ARG A 46 11.36 -0.95 -8.09
N LEU A 47 11.32 0.21 -8.73
CA LEU A 47 10.29 0.54 -9.74
C LEU A 47 10.30 -0.40 -10.96
N SER A 48 11.43 -1.04 -11.25
CA SER A 48 11.53 -2.09 -12.27
C SER A 48 10.57 -3.25 -12.04
N ARG A 49 10.20 -3.53 -10.78
CA ARG A 49 9.18 -4.52 -10.42
C ARG A 49 7.79 -4.15 -10.94
N ALA A 50 7.50 -2.86 -11.07
CA ALA A 50 6.29 -2.35 -11.70
C ALA A 50 6.44 -2.21 -13.23
N GLY A 51 7.59 -2.56 -13.80
CA GLY A 51 7.88 -2.32 -15.22
C GLY A 51 8.19 -0.85 -15.54
N LEU A 52 8.58 -0.07 -14.52
CA LEU A 52 8.93 1.35 -14.66
C LEU A 52 10.42 1.56 -14.45
N TYR A 53 10.96 2.59 -15.11
CA TYR A 53 12.37 2.96 -15.00
C TYR A 53 12.56 4.06 -13.94
N ASP A 54 13.56 3.89 -13.08
CA ASP A 54 14.07 4.91 -12.18
C ASP A 54 15.57 5.11 -12.48
N PRO A 55 16.02 6.30 -12.88
CA PRO A 55 17.45 6.54 -13.10
C PRO A 55 18.31 6.33 -11.84
N ASP A 56 17.74 6.51 -10.66
CA ASP A 56 18.47 6.39 -9.39
C ASP A 56 18.48 4.96 -8.85
N ASP A 57 17.71 4.04 -9.46
CA ASP A 57 17.49 2.65 -9.03
C ASP A 57 17.17 2.49 -7.53
N ALA A 58 16.55 3.53 -6.95
CA ALA A 58 16.31 3.62 -5.53
C ALA A 58 15.27 2.57 -5.06
N PRO A 59 15.41 2.03 -3.84
CA PRO A 59 14.37 1.23 -3.23
C PRO A 59 13.16 2.09 -2.83
N TYR A 60 11.97 1.50 -2.87
CA TYR A 60 10.71 2.08 -2.42
C TYR A 60 9.92 1.07 -1.60
N TYR A 61 9.08 1.56 -0.70
CA TYR A 61 8.07 0.74 -0.04
C TYR A 61 6.88 0.53 -0.98
N PHE A 62 6.65 -0.70 -1.40
CA PHE A 62 5.47 -1.11 -2.15
C PHE A 62 4.30 -1.35 -1.20
N TYR A 63 3.39 -0.41 -1.19
CA TYR A 63 2.20 -0.37 -0.36
C TYR A 63 1.04 -1.14 -0.99
N ARG A 64 0.39 -1.93 -0.14
CA ARG A 64 -0.90 -2.56 -0.41
C ARG A 64 -1.80 -2.32 0.77
N MET A 65 -3.10 -2.32 0.51
CA MET A 65 -4.07 -2.28 1.57
C MET A 65 -5.29 -3.13 1.26
N PHE A 66 -5.91 -3.60 2.32
CA PHE A 66 -7.21 -4.21 2.27
C PHE A 66 -8.07 -3.62 3.39
N ILE A 67 -9.28 -3.19 3.05
CA ILE A 67 -10.33 -2.80 4.00
C ILE A 67 -11.52 -3.68 3.72
N GLN A 68 -12.06 -4.32 4.76
CA GLN A 68 -13.26 -5.14 4.67
C GLN A 68 -14.40 -4.33 4.06
N PRO A 69 -15.18 -4.90 3.13
CA PRO A 69 -16.25 -4.17 2.46
C PRO A 69 -17.18 -3.41 3.40
N GLU A 70 -17.56 -4.01 4.53
CA GLU A 70 -18.48 -3.46 5.52
C GLU A 70 -17.87 -2.30 6.32
N ASP A 71 -16.54 -2.25 6.41
CA ASP A 71 -15.79 -1.22 7.15
C ASP A 71 -15.30 -0.08 6.23
N ARG A 72 -15.67 -0.09 4.94
CA ARG A 72 -15.26 0.95 3.98
C ARG A 72 -16.04 2.24 4.21
N VAL A 73 -15.57 3.03 5.17
CA VAL A 73 -16.08 4.38 5.43
C VAL A 73 -15.27 5.45 4.68
N PRO A 74 -15.85 6.64 4.42
CA PRO A 74 -15.13 7.74 3.79
C PRO A 74 -13.81 8.05 4.51
N GLU A 75 -12.78 8.37 3.73
CA GLU A 75 -11.44 8.77 4.18
C GLU A 75 -10.62 7.72 4.97
N LEU A 76 -11.18 6.57 5.39
CA LEU A 76 -10.40 5.52 6.06
C LEU A 76 -9.20 5.05 5.21
N MET A 77 -9.41 4.93 3.89
CA MET A 77 -8.33 4.60 2.96
C MET A 77 -7.17 5.60 3.04
N PHE A 78 -7.47 6.89 3.11
CA PHE A 78 -6.44 7.92 3.22
C PHE A 78 -5.81 7.94 4.61
N ALA A 79 -6.59 7.80 5.68
CA ALA A 79 -6.04 7.73 7.02
C ALA A 79 -5.02 6.59 7.17
N MET A 80 -5.33 5.40 6.63
CA MET A 80 -4.40 4.27 6.63
C MET A 80 -3.17 4.51 5.75
N THR A 81 -3.37 5.10 4.56
CA THR A 81 -2.27 5.35 3.61
C THR A 81 -1.32 6.43 4.13
N ASP A 82 -1.87 7.53 4.65
CA ASP A 82 -1.12 8.65 5.23
C ASP A 82 -0.43 8.20 6.54
N GLY A 83 -1.13 7.47 7.42
CA GLY A 83 -0.53 6.92 8.64
C GLY A 83 0.61 5.94 8.36
N THR A 84 0.45 5.08 7.35
CA THR A 84 1.53 4.18 6.90
C THR A 84 2.71 4.95 6.33
N TYR A 85 2.46 6.01 5.55
CA TYR A 85 3.51 6.86 5.01
C TYR A 85 4.31 7.55 6.13
N GLU A 86 3.63 8.19 7.09
CA GLU A 86 4.29 8.90 8.19
C GLU A 86 5.11 7.93 9.05
N LEU A 87 4.55 6.74 9.37
CA LEU A 87 5.27 5.68 10.06
C LEU A 87 6.58 5.30 9.34
N LEU A 88 6.52 5.09 8.02
CA LEU A 88 7.67 4.62 7.24
C LEU A 88 8.69 5.71 6.93
N ARG A 89 8.26 6.97 6.86
CA ARG A 89 9.17 8.11 6.73
C ARG A 89 10.11 8.17 7.92
N ASP A 90 9.59 7.93 9.11
CA ASP A 90 10.33 8.07 10.37
C ASP A 90 10.94 6.75 10.84
N PHE A 91 10.59 5.62 10.20
CA PHE A 91 11.16 4.31 10.49
C PHE A 91 12.66 4.24 10.17
N CYS A 92 13.45 3.85 11.17
CA CYS A 92 14.89 3.59 11.00
C CYS A 92 15.08 2.19 10.42
N PHE A 93 15.58 2.14 9.18
CA PHE A 93 15.89 0.91 8.47
C PHE A 93 17.38 0.62 8.54
N GLU A 94 17.76 -0.62 8.84
CA GLU A 94 19.15 -1.06 8.70
C GLU A 94 19.47 -1.27 7.22
N GLY A 95 20.27 -0.39 6.63
CA GLY A 95 20.67 -0.46 5.21
C GLY A 95 20.20 0.75 4.40
N GLU A 96 19.96 0.53 3.10
CA GLU A 96 19.50 1.59 2.21
C GLU A 96 18.04 1.95 2.51
N LYS A 97 17.81 3.18 2.98
CA LYS A 97 16.47 3.67 3.29
C LYS A 97 15.66 3.83 2.00
N PRO A 98 14.46 3.22 1.88
CA PRO A 98 13.61 3.45 0.73
C PRO A 98 13.27 4.94 0.54
N ALA A 99 13.22 5.40 -0.71
CA ALA A 99 13.04 6.82 -1.07
C ALA A 99 11.58 7.31 -0.96
N GLY A 100 10.62 6.40 -0.71
CA GLY A 100 9.22 6.75 -0.57
C GLY A 100 8.28 5.55 -0.61
N LEU A 101 7.00 5.87 -0.83
CA LEU A 101 5.89 4.91 -0.91
C LEU A 101 5.35 4.83 -2.33
N VAL A 102 5.23 3.62 -2.85
CA VAL A 102 4.64 3.31 -4.16
C VAL A 102 3.41 2.45 -3.95
N PHE A 103 2.30 2.75 -4.63
CA PHE A 103 1.18 1.82 -4.70
C PHE A 103 0.68 1.64 -6.13
N ILE A 104 0.17 0.45 -6.40
CA ILE A 104 -0.41 0.05 -7.67
C ILE A 104 -1.93 0.04 -7.50
N ALA A 105 -2.62 0.85 -8.29
CA ALA A 105 -4.06 0.97 -8.26
C ALA A 105 -4.72 -0.21 -8.99
N GLU A 106 -4.99 -1.29 -8.24
CA GLU A 106 -5.71 -2.47 -8.76
C GLU A 106 -7.17 -2.16 -9.08
N ASN A 107 -7.78 -1.21 -8.37
CA ASN A 107 -9.15 -0.77 -8.60
C ASN A 107 -9.19 0.40 -9.60
N PRO A 108 -9.84 0.25 -10.78
CA PRO A 108 -9.92 1.31 -11.79
C PRO A 108 -10.59 2.60 -11.30
N SER A 109 -11.41 2.54 -10.25
CA SER A 109 -11.98 3.76 -9.65
C SER A 109 -10.91 4.69 -9.06
N LEU A 110 -9.75 4.15 -8.66
CA LEU A 110 -8.66 4.93 -8.08
C LEU A 110 -7.90 5.78 -9.09
N VAL A 111 -7.99 5.46 -10.39
CA VAL A 111 -7.37 6.25 -11.47
C VAL A 111 -8.30 7.31 -12.04
N ARG A 112 -9.54 7.44 -11.53
CA ARG A 112 -10.48 8.48 -11.96
C ARG A 112 -10.01 9.87 -11.52
N ARG A 113 -10.36 10.89 -12.30
CA ARG A 113 -9.94 12.29 -12.09
C ARG A 113 -10.14 12.80 -10.66
N GLY A 114 -11.28 12.48 -10.04
CA GLY A 114 -11.59 12.89 -8.67
C GLY A 114 -10.65 12.26 -7.64
N MET A 115 -10.34 10.97 -7.79
CA MET A 115 -9.42 10.28 -6.90
C MET A 115 -7.98 10.73 -7.12
N LYS A 116 -7.56 10.88 -8.38
CA LYS A 116 -6.23 11.44 -8.72
C LYS A 116 -6.00 12.79 -8.04
N ARG A 117 -6.96 13.73 -8.13
CA ARG A 117 -6.86 15.02 -7.43
C ARG A 117 -6.72 14.88 -5.90
N LYS A 118 -7.40 13.90 -5.28
CA LYS A 118 -7.26 13.66 -3.84
C LYS A 118 -5.88 13.10 -3.47
N LEU A 119 -5.30 12.27 -4.34
CA LEU A 119 -3.95 11.71 -4.21
C LEU A 119 -2.88 12.80 -4.44
N ASP A 120 -3.03 13.62 -5.49
CA ASP A 120 -2.13 14.73 -5.79
C ASP A 120 -2.02 15.70 -4.61
N ARG A 121 -3.15 16.05 -3.97
CA ARG A 121 -3.18 16.90 -2.76
C ARG A 121 -2.46 16.31 -1.56
N ARG A 122 -2.22 14.99 -1.56
CA ARG A 122 -1.47 14.26 -0.53
C ARG A 122 -0.03 13.97 -0.94
N GLY A 123 0.44 14.55 -2.05
CA GLY A 123 1.82 14.41 -2.54
C GLY A 123 2.07 13.16 -3.38
N TYR A 124 1.03 12.39 -3.73
CA TYR A 124 1.18 11.27 -4.66
C TYR A 124 1.16 11.77 -6.10
N VAL A 125 2.12 11.31 -6.89
CA VAL A 125 2.20 11.57 -8.33
C VAL A 125 1.97 10.28 -9.11
N SER A 126 1.21 10.36 -10.20
CA SER A 126 1.03 9.25 -11.14
C SER A 126 2.31 9.11 -11.99
N ILE A 127 3.04 8.01 -11.85
CA ILE A 127 4.31 7.77 -12.56
C ILE A 127 4.17 6.85 -13.77
N GLY A 128 2.95 6.39 -14.07
CA GLY A 128 2.67 5.62 -15.27
C GLY A 128 1.69 4.47 -15.01
N GLN A 129 1.81 3.44 -15.83
CA GLN A 129 1.08 2.18 -15.67
C GLN A 129 2.06 1.02 -15.63
N ASN A 130 1.73 -0.03 -14.89
CA ASN A 130 2.51 -1.27 -14.93
C ASN A 130 2.22 -2.08 -16.20
N HIS A 131 2.89 -3.23 -16.34
CA HIS A 131 2.75 -4.14 -17.49
C HIS A 131 1.32 -4.67 -17.74
N VAL A 132 0.41 -4.59 -16.77
CA VAL A 132 -1.02 -4.96 -16.92
C VAL A 132 -1.94 -3.73 -17.02
N GLY A 133 -1.40 -2.53 -17.20
CA GLY A 133 -2.18 -1.30 -17.39
C GLY A 133 -2.71 -0.66 -16.10
N GLN A 134 -2.32 -1.13 -14.92
CA GLN A 134 -2.74 -0.54 -13.64
C GLN A 134 -1.92 0.72 -13.34
N GLY A 135 -2.59 1.78 -12.87
CA GLY A 135 -1.93 3.04 -12.53
C GLY A 135 -0.96 2.88 -11.36
N VAL A 136 0.23 3.44 -11.49
CA VAL A 136 1.26 3.44 -10.44
C VAL A 136 1.41 4.84 -9.89
N PHE A 137 1.35 4.96 -8.58
CA PHE A 137 1.47 6.23 -7.86
C PHE A 137 2.65 6.17 -6.90
N LEU A 138 3.36 7.29 -6.78
CA LEU A 138 4.54 7.45 -5.94
C LEU A 138 4.39 8.69 -5.07
N ARG A 139 4.79 8.58 -3.80
CA ARG A 139 5.06 9.71 -2.91
C ARG A 139 6.44 9.53 -2.28
N ARG A 140 7.34 10.48 -2.53
CA ARG A 140 8.69 10.49 -1.94
C ARG A 140 8.65 10.99 -0.50
N PHE A 141 9.61 10.56 0.31
CA PHE A 141 9.76 10.98 1.71
C PHE A 141 10.22 12.44 1.87
#